data_AF-A0A9W5B7V1-F1
#
_entry.id   AF-A0A9W5B7V1-F1
#
_cell.length_a   1.000
_cell.length_b   1.000
_cell.length_c   1.000
_cell.angle_alpha   90.00
_cell.angle_beta   90.00
_cell.angle_gamma   90.00
#
_symmetry.space_group_name_H-M   'P 1'
#
loop_
_entity.id
_entity.type
_entity.pdbx_description
1 polymer ?
#
loop_
_entity_poly.entity_id
_entity_poly.type
_entity_poly.pdbx_seq_one_letter_code
_entity_poly.pdbx_strand_id
1 'polypeptide(L)'
;MSIINAWKPEGDVVLHQALGKLAEECSELAKIATRCMIQGYVEADPVTQKLNSTQLMEEVADVRATMRWLFDVLDQPFKGESPREARKFDGFKRWEAMLRASAPQKSLSVEEAILRSDPSAELEGDALETHLKSLIVAHPNRAALATFDKDMRMWFVAQLASVASRRVPLTDIEGVVAWHLPPATDDAHPN
;
A
#
# COMPACT_ATOMS: atom_id res chain seq x y z
N MET A 1 14.56 -13.45 41.46
CA MET A 1 15.94 -12.94 41.38
C MET A 1 16.25 -12.65 39.91
N SER A 2 16.57 -11.41 39.56
CA SER A 2 17.00 -11.04 38.20
C SER A 2 18.47 -11.45 38.03
N ILE A 3 18.78 -12.20 36.98
CA ILE A 3 20.17 -12.57 36.64
C ILE A 3 20.84 -11.30 36.09
N ILE A 4 21.82 -10.77 36.82
CA ILE A 4 22.65 -9.66 36.32
C ILE A 4 23.73 -10.26 35.42
N ASN A 5 23.67 -10.00 34.13
CA ASN A 5 24.71 -10.33 33.15
C ASN A 5 25.34 -9.05 32.59
N ALA A 6 26.65 -9.10 32.32
CA ALA A 6 27.35 -8.00 31.67
C ALA A 6 27.16 -8.11 30.16
N TRP A 7 26.24 -7.33 29.59
CA TRP A 7 26.06 -7.21 28.15
C TRP A 7 27.34 -6.68 27.50
N LYS A 8 27.88 -7.42 26.54
CA LYS A 8 29.02 -6.99 25.73
C LYS A 8 28.54 -6.53 24.36
N PRO A 9 29.24 -5.58 23.71
CA PRO A 9 28.93 -5.21 22.34
C PRO A 9 29.05 -6.39 21.37
N GLU A 10 28.36 -6.29 20.23
CA GLU A 10 28.57 -7.16 19.08
C GLU A 10 30.02 -7.00 18.57
N GLY A 11 30.71 -8.13 18.36
CA GLY A 11 32.12 -8.19 17.99
C GLY A 11 32.36 -8.36 16.49
N ASP A 12 31.39 -8.91 15.75
CA ASP A 12 31.44 -8.93 14.30
C ASP A 12 31.16 -7.54 13.75
N VAL A 13 32.16 -6.94 13.09
CA VAL A 13 32.07 -5.58 12.54
C VAL A 13 30.97 -5.47 11.48
N VAL A 14 30.77 -6.48 10.63
CA VAL A 14 29.76 -6.43 9.57
C VAL A 14 28.35 -6.50 10.18
N LEU A 15 28.13 -7.43 11.11
CA LEU A 15 26.85 -7.53 11.83
C LEU A 15 26.56 -6.28 12.66
N HIS A 16 27.57 -5.73 13.34
CA HIS A 16 27.43 -4.48 14.09
C HIS A 16 26.96 -3.33 13.19
N GLN A 17 27.55 -3.19 12.00
CA GLN A 17 27.17 -2.14 11.05
C GLN A 17 25.78 -2.37 10.48
N ALA A 18 25.41 -3.60 10.14
CA ALA A 18 24.06 -3.92 9.65
C ALA A 18 22.98 -3.59 10.71
N LEU A 19 23.22 -3.96 11.97
CA LEU A 19 22.34 -3.62 13.10
C LEU A 19 22.28 -2.12 13.35
N GLY A 20 23.43 -1.43 13.32
CA GLY A 20 23.52 0.01 13.49
C GLY A 20 22.75 0.76 12.40
N LYS A 21 22.93 0.37 11.14
CA LYS A 21 22.24 0.99 10.01
C LYS A 21 20.74 0.74 10.06
N LEU A 22 20.30 -0.47 10.37
CA LEU A 22 18.88 -0.76 10.58
C LEU A 22 18.26 0.13 11.68
N ALA A 23 18.97 0.33 12.80
CA ALA A 23 18.50 1.18 13.89
C ALA A 23 18.41 2.67 13.49
N GLU A 24 19.36 3.15 12.68
CA GLU A 24 19.34 4.50 12.09
C GLU A 24 18.10 4.69 11.20
N GLU A 25 17.91 3.85 10.18
CA GLU A 25 16.78 3.96 9.25
C GLU A 25 15.42 3.81 9.97
N CYS A 26 15.33 2.95 10.98
CA CYS A 26 14.11 2.83 11.79
C CYS A 26 13.80 4.13 12.55
N SER A 27 14.83 4.84 13.00
CA SER A 27 14.68 6.12 13.71
C SER A 27 14.27 7.24 12.77
N GLU A 28 14.81 7.26 11.54
CA GLU A 28 14.43 8.21 10.49
C GLU A 28 12.98 7.97 10.03
N LEU A 29 12.60 6.71 9.76
CA LEU A 29 11.21 6.34 9.49
C LEU A 29 10.27 6.75 10.62
N ALA A 30 10.65 6.48 11.88
CA ALA A 30 9.84 6.86 13.04
C ALA A 30 9.64 8.38 13.13
N LYS A 31 10.68 9.17 12.83
CA LYS A 31 10.62 10.63 12.79
C LYS A 31 9.62 11.11 11.73
N ILE A 32 9.68 10.57 10.51
CA ILE A 32 8.77 10.97 9.43
C ILE A 32 7.33 10.49 9.67
N ALA A 33 7.15 9.28 10.19
CA ALA A 33 5.82 8.79 10.61
C ALA A 33 5.21 9.69 11.70
N THR A 34 6.02 10.12 12.68
CA THR A 34 5.60 11.07 13.71
C THR A 34 5.23 12.42 13.10
N ARG A 35 6.00 12.92 12.12
CA ARG A 35 5.65 14.15 11.39
C ARG A 35 4.32 14.00 10.63
N CYS A 36 4.09 12.88 9.96
CA CYS A 36 2.81 12.59 9.30
C CYS A 36 1.63 12.60 10.29
N MET A 37 1.83 12.07 11.51
CA MET A 37 0.82 12.06 12.57
C MET A 37 0.50 13.47 13.09
N ILE A 38 1.50 14.32 13.25
CA ILE A 38 1.34 15.67 13.83
C ILE A 38 0.89 16.69 12.78
N GLN A 39 1.53 16.70 11.62
CA GLN A 39 1.36 17.72 10.59
C GLN A 39 0.33 17.30 9.53
N GLY A 40 0.25 16.01 9.21
CA GLY A 40 -0.60 15.47 8.16
C GLY A 40 0.20 14.75 7.07
N TYR A 41 -0.37 13.69 6.51
CA TYR A 41 0.29 12.82 5.52
C TYR A 41 0.58 13.50 4.17
N VAL A 42 -0.29 14.44 3.75
CA VAL A 42 -0.16 15.15 2.46
C VAL A 42 0.56 16.49 2.57
N GLU A 43 0.95 16.90 3.78
CA GLU A 43 1.66 18.16 4.01
C GLU A 43 3.13 18.06 3.62
N ALA A 44 3.83 19.20 3.56
CA ALA A 44 5.25 19.28 3.23
C ALA A 44 6.10 19.69 4.44
N ASP A 45 7.32 19.18 4.51
CA ASP A 45 8.32 19.66 5.47
C ASP A 45 8.59 21.17 5.25
N PRO A 46 8.50 22.00 6.30
CA PRO A 46 8.57 23.45 6.14
C PRO A 46 9.94 23.94 5.67
N VAL A 47 11.00 23.17 5.89
CA VAL A 47 12.38 23.54 5.51
C VAL A 47 12.70 23.04 4.11
N THR A 48 12.47 21.77 3.85
CA THR A 48 12.86 21.12 2.58
C THR A 48 11.78 21.19 1.50
N GLN A 49 10.54 21.58 1.87
CA GLN A 49 9.35 21.58 1.01
C GLN A 49 9.00 20.20 0.43
N LYS A 50 9.61 19.13 0.95
CA LYS A 50 9.36 17.75 0.53
C LYS A 50 8.06 17.24 1.15
N LEU A 51 7.21 16.60 0.35
CA LEU A 51 5.98 16.00 0.84
C LEU A 51 6.26 14.90 1.87
N ASN A 52 5.47 14.88 2.93
CA ASN A 52 5.50 13.89 3.99
C ASN A 52 5.27 12.47 3.45
N SER A 53 4.33 12.33 2.51
CA SER A 53 4.08 11.06 1.81
C SER A 53 5.31 10.57 1.05
N THR A 54 5.98 11.43 0.30
CA THR A 54 7.20 11.08 -0.45
C THR A 54 8.32 10.67 0.50
N GLN A 55 8.61 11.48 1.50
CA GLN A 55 9.69 11.17 2.44
C GLN A 55 9.39 9.89 3.22
N LEU A 56 8.13 9.67 3.64
CA LEU A 56 7.75 8.43 4.32
C LEU A 56 8.05 7.19 3.47
N MET A 57 7.78 7.24 2.16
CA MET A 57 8.03 6.10 1.28
C MET A 57 9.52 5.86 1.04
N GLU A 58 10.35 6.90 1.05
CA GLU A 58 11.81 6.77 0.98
C GLU A 58 12.36 6.08 2.23
N GLU A 59 12.01 6.57 3.43
CA GLU A 59 12.46 5.95 4.68
C GLU A 59 11.96 4.50 4.82
N VAL A 60 10.76 4.18 4.29
CA VAL A 60 10.28 2.79 4.20
C VAL A 60 11.17 1.96 3.27
N ALA A 61 11.60 2.51 2.15
CA ALA A 61 12.50 1.82 1.22
C ALA A 61 13.88 1.58 1.86
N ASP A 62 14.40 2.54 2.61
CA ASP A 62 15.70 2.45 3.29
C ASP A 62 15.66 1.42 4.43
N VAL A 63 14.59 1.39 5.23
CA VAL A 63 14.36 0.30 6.20
C VAL A 63 14.26 -1.06 5.51
N ARG A 64 13.57 -1.17 4.38
CA ARG A 64 13.48 -2.44 3.63
C ARG A 64 14.84 -2.88 3.09
N ALA A 65 15.65 -1.95 2.58
CA ALA A 65 16.99 -2.24 2.06
C ALA A 65 17.92 -2.71 3.18
N THR A 66 17.90 -2.06 4.34
CA THR A 66 18.71 -2.45 5.50
C THR A 66 18.24 -3.76 6.13
N MET A 67 16.93 -4.03 6.18
CA MET A 67 16.43 -5.35 6.55
C MET A 67 16.94 -6.44 5.61
N ARG A 68 16.93 -6.21 4.30
CA ARG A 68 17.49 -7.16 3.32
C ARG A 68 18.98 -7.40 3.56
N TRP A 69 19.76 -6.34 3.81
CA TRP A 69 21.19 -6.47 4.11
C TRP A 69 21.45 -7.24 5.40
N LEU A 70 20.69 -6.97 6.47
CA LEU A 70 20.80 -7.72 7.73
C LEU A 70 20.55 -9.22 7.50
N PHE A 71 19.52 -9.57 6.74
CA PHE A 71 19.21 -10.97 6.45
C PHE A 71 20.30 -11.66 5.62
N ASP A 72 20.93 -10.93 4.68
CA ASP A 72 22.09 -11.41 3.94
C ASP A 72 23.29 -11.67 4.87
N VAL A 73 23.59 -10.75 5.79
CA VAL A 73 24.65 -10.91 6.81
C VAL A 73 24.39 -12.10 7.74
N LEU A 74 23.12 -12.35 8.07
CA LEU A 74 22.71 -13.48 8.92
C LEU A 74 22.58 -14.81 8.17
N ASP A 75 22.81 -14.82 6.85
CA ASP A 75 22.54 -15.96 5.97
C ASP A 75 21.12 -16.53 6.15
N GLN A 76 20.14 -15.64 6.23
CA GLN A 76 18.72 -15.97 6.39
C GLN A 76 17.91 -15.52 5.16
N PRO A 77 16.89 -16.29 4.74
CA PRO A 77 16.07 -15.90 3.62
C PRO A 77 15.21 -14.66 3.94
N PHE A 78 15.42 -13.57 3.20
CA PHE A 78 14.56 -12.39 3.22
C PHE A 78 13.35 -12.56 2.29
N LYS A 79 12.54 -13.61 2.50
CA LYS A 79 11.36 -13.87 1.66
C LYS A 79 10.19 -14.46 2.45
N GLY A 80 8.99 -14.00 2.07
CA GLY A 80 7.71 -14.53 2.52
C GLY A 80 7.19 -13.84 3.77
N GLU A 81 5.87 -13.82 3.90
CA GLU A 81 5.21 -13.44 5.14
C GLU A 81 5.34 -14.61 6.13
N SER A 82 6.00 -14.36 7.26
CA SER A 82 6.02 -15.32 8.36
C SER A 82 4.61 -15.44 8.97
N PRO A 83 4.27 -16.59 9.59
CA PRO A 83 3.01 -16.72 10.33
C PRO A 83 2.83 -15.65 11.42
N ARG A 84 3.92 -15.05 11.91
CA ARG A 84 3.88 -13.96 12.88
C ARG A 84 3.47 -12.64 12.23
N GLU A 85 4.00 -12.32 11.05
CA GLU A 85 3.64 -11.10 10.31
C GLU A 85 2.17 -11.14 9.88
N ALA A 86 1.71 -12.27 9.32
CA ALA A 86 0.31 -12.47 8.94
C ALA A 86 -0.66 -12.18 10.10
N ARG A 87 -0.42 -12.80 11.26
CA ARG A 87 -1.26 -12.58 12.45
C ARG A 87 -1.26 -11.12 12.92
N LYS A 88 -0.13 -10.43 12.80
CA LYS A 88 0.00 -9.03 13.23
C LYS A 88 -0.72 -8.11 12.25
N PHE A 89 -0.62 -8.39 10.95
CA PHE A 89 -1.36 -7.70 9.90
C PHE A 89 -2.88 -7.87 10.07
N ASP A 90 -3.36 -9.09 10.31
CA ASP A 90 -4.77 -9.36 10.61
C ASP A 90 -5.26 -8.58 11.83
N GLY A 91 -4.40 -8.43 12.84
CA GLY A 91 -4.67 -7.59 14.01
C GLY A 91 -4.88 -6.11 13.63
N PHE A 92 -3.99 -5.56 12.81
CA PHE A 92 -4.10 -4.19 12.33
C PHE A 92 -5.34 -3.96 11.46
N LYS A 93 -5.69 -4.90 10.57
CA LYS A 93 -6.90 -4.80 9.73
C LYS A 93 -8.19 -4.80 10.56
N ARG A 94 -8.24 -5.60 11.62
CA ARG A 94 -9.35 -5.59 12.57
C ARG A 94 -9.46 -4.25 13.30
N TRP A 95 -8.34 -3.72 13.78
CA TRP A 95 -8.30 -2.40 14.41
C TRP A 95 -8.72 -1.28 13.45
N GLU A 96 -8.27 -1.31 12.19
CA GLU A 96 -8.70 -0.37 11.15
C GLU A 96 -10.22 -0.41 10.93
N ALA A 97 -10.83 -1.61 10.89
CA ALA A 97 -12.27 -1.75 10.75
C ALA A 97 -13.03 -1.09 11.90
N MET A 98 -12.53 -1.21 13.14
CA MET A 98 -13.11 -0.54 14.31
C MET A 98 -13.05 0.99 14.18
N LEU A 99 -11.91 1.53 13.74
CA LEU A 99 -11.74 2.97 13.52
C LEU A 99 -12.73 3.48 12.47
N ARG A 100 -12.87 2.77 11.34
CA ARG A 100 -13.82 3.13 10.27
C ARG A 100 -15.28 3.08 10.73
N ALA A 101 -15.64 2.08 11.54
CA ALA A 101 -16.99 1.97 12.10
C ALA A 101 -17.29 3.09 13.12
N SER A 102 -16.26 3.57 13.83
CA SER A 102 -16.39 4.67 14.80
C SER A 102 -16.37 6.07 14.18
N ALA A 103 -15.91 6.19 12.93
CA ALA A 103 -15.87 7.46 12.24
C ALA A 103 -17.31 7.96 11.99
N PRO A 104 -17.62 9.24 12.24
CA PRO A 104 -18.93 9.77 11.94
C PRO A 104 -19.24 9.53 10.47
N GLN A 105 -20.35 8.83 10.19
CA GLN A 105 -20.86 8.66 8.85
C GLN A 105 -21.09 10.07 8.29
N LYS A 106 -20.36 10.43 7.24
CA LYS A 106 -20.63 11.64 6.47
C LYS A 106 -22.09 11.51 6.02
N SER A 107 -23.00 12.24 6.63
CA SER A 107 -24.39 12.30 6.18
C SER A 107 -24.34 12.90 4.79
N LEU A 108 -24.50 12.05 3.78
CA LEU A 108 -24.66 12.47 2.39
C LEU A 108 -25.81 13.49 2.34
N SER A 109 -25.63 14.56 1.58
CA SER A 109 -26.79 15.39 1.26
C SER A 109 -27.81 14.54 0.51
N VAL A 110 -29.09 14.89 0.63
CA VAL A 110 -30.18 14.18 -0.10
C VAL A 110 -29.88 14.11 -1.61
N GLU A 111 -29.18 15.11 -2.15
CA GLU A 111 -28.73 15.15 -3.55
C GLU A 111 -27.63 14.12 -3.88
N GLU A 112 -26.66 13.89 -2.99
CA GLU A 112 -25.61 12.86 -3.20
C GLU A 112 -26.15 11.43 -3.04
N ALA A 113 -27.17 11.24 -2.20
CA ALA A 113 -27.85 9.96 -2.04
C ALA A 113 -28.72 9.60 -3.27
N ILE A 114 -29.32 10.60 -3.92
CA ILE A 114 -30.11 10.42 -5.15
C ILE A 114 -29.20 10.10 -6.35
N LEU A 115 -27.98 10.65 -6.42
CA LEU A 115 -27.02 10.35 -7.49
C LEU A 115 -26.44 8.92 -7.43
N ARG A 116 -26.54 8.25 -6.26
CA ARG A 116 -26.13 6.86 -6.05
C ARG A 116 -27.28 5.86 -6.20
N SER A 117 -28.39 6.28 -6.80
CA SER A 117 -29.58 5.44 -6.91
C SER A 117 -29.32 4.20 -7.80
N ASP A 118 -29.65 3.06 -7.17
CA ASP A 118 -29.73 1.67 -7.62
C ASP A 118 -28.42 0.84 -7.81
N PRO A 119 -27.90 0.20 -6.74
CA PRO A 119 -26.88 -0.83 -6.86
C PRO A 119 -27.37 -2.15 -7.50
N SER A 120 -28.66 -2.22 -7.88
CA SER A 120 -29.26 -3.37 -8.57
C SER A 120 -29.23 -3.23 -10.10
N ALA A 121 -28.81 -2.06 -10.61
CA ALA A 121 -28.60 -1.86 -12.03
C ALA A 121 -27.26 -2.48 -12.43
N GLU A 122 -27.33 -3.74 -12.86
CA GLU A 122 -26.27 -4.41 -13.59
C GLU A 122 -25.70 -3.48 -14.69
N LEU A 123 -24.41 -3.13 -14.60
CA LEU A 123 -23.77 -2.19 -15.52
C LEU A 123 -23.34 -2.89 -16.82
N GLU A 124 -23.53 -2.22 -17.96
CA GLU A 124 -23.07 -2.67 -19.28
C GLU A 124 -22.24 -1.55 -19.95
N GLY A 125 -21.29 -1.94 -20.82
CA GLY A 125 -20.56 -1.04 -21.71
C GLY A 125 -19.99 0.23 -21.04
N ASP A 126 -20.39 1.39 -21.54
CA ASP A 126 -19.94 2.73 -21.11
C ASP A 126 -20.11 3.00 -19.60
N ALA A 127 -21.12 2.40 -18.97
CA ALA A 127 -21.34 2.54 -17.54
C ALA A 127 -20.28 1.79 -16.73
N LEU A 128 -19.82 0.64 -17.23
CA LEU A 128 -18.74 -0.15 -16.66
C LEU A 128 -17.40 0.60 -16.78
N GLU A 129 -17.14 1.22 -17.93
CA GLU A 129 -15.97 2.06 -18.15
C GLU A 129 -15.96 3.29 -17.24
N THR A 130 -17.11 3.94 -17.08
CA THR A 130 -17.27 5.09 -16.16
C THR A 130 -16.98 4.67 -14.71
N HIS A 131 -17.43 3.48 -14.30
CA HIS A 131 -17.12 2.94 -12.99
C HIS A 131 -15.63 2.66 -12.80
N LEU A 132 -14.94 2.09 -13.80
CA LEU A 132 -13.49 1.89 -13.76
C LEU A 132 -12.74 3.21 -13.60
N LYS A 133 -13.09 4.24 -14.38
CA LYS A 133 -12.47 5.58 -14.25
C LYS A 133 -12.63 6.14 -12.84
N SER A 134 -13.82 5.96 -12.24
CA SER A 134 -14.06 6.34 -10.84
C SER A 134 -13.16 5.57 -9.85
N LEU A 135 -13.01 4.24 -10.04
CA LEU A 135 -12.11 3.42 -9.23
C LEU A 135 -10.64 3.85 -9.34
N ILE A 136 -10.18 4.22 -10.54
CA ILE A 136 -8.82 4.71 -10.78
C ILE A 136 -8.60 6.03 -10.03
N VAL A 137 -9.55 6.97 -10.13
CA VAL A 137 -9.49 8.24 -9.41
C VAL A 137 -9.54 8.04 -7.89
N ALA A 138 -10.33 7.10 -7.40
CA ALA A 138 -10.43 6.79 -5.98
C ALA A 138 -9.20 6.05 -5.43
N HIS A 139 -8.46 5.32 -6.28
CA HIS A 139 -7.34 4.47 -5.88
C HIS A 139 -6.10 4.65 -6.80
N PRO A 140 -5.51 5.86 -6.88
CA PRO A 140 -4.45 6.17 -7.84
C PRO A 140 -3.19 5.30 -7.63
N ASN A 141 -2.83 4.96 -6.39
CA ASN A 141 -1.67 4.10 -6.11
C ASN A 141 -1.89 2.65 -6.56
N ARG A 142 -3.12 2.14 -6.44
CA ARG A 142 -3.45 0.79 -6.93
C ARG A 142 -3.46 0.76 -8.44
N ALA A 143 -3.97 1.82 -9.07
CA ALA A 143 -3.93 1.97 -10.52
C ALA A 143 -2.49 2.00 -11.04
N ALA A 144 -1.59 2.75 -10.37
CA ALA A 144 -0.17 2.75 -10.69
C ALA A 144 0.45 1.35 -10.56
N LEU A 145 0.22 0.65 -9.43
CA LEU A 145 0.70 -0.72 -9.21
C LEU A 145 0.14 -1.71 -10.25
N ALA A 146 -1.12 -1.58 -10.66
CA ALA A 146 -1.78 -2.48 -11.61
C ALA A 146 -1.15 -2.49 -13.02
N THR A 147 -0.31 -1.50 -13.34
CA THR A 147 0.46 -1.48 -14.59
C THR A 147 1.59 -2.52 -14.60
N PHE A 148 2.15 -2.89 -13.45
CA PHE A 148 3.25 -3.87 -13.33
C PHE A 148 2.95 -5.07 -12.42
N ASP A 149 1.86 -5.03 -11.66
CA ASP A 149 1.43 -6.09 -10.75
C ASP A 149 0.10 -6.70 -11.24
N LYS A 150 0.15 -7.99 -11.61
CA LYS A 150 -1.00 -8.74 -12.11
C LYS A 150 -2.07 -8.92 -11.03
N ASP A 151 -1.71 -9.12 -9.77
CA ASP A 151 -2.67 -9.32 -8.68
C ASP A 151 -3.43 -8.02 -8.42
N MET A 152 -2.73 -6.89 -8.49
CA MET A 152 -3.37 -5.58 -8.39
C MET A 152 -4.29 -5.30 -9.59
N ARG A 153 -3.94 -5.74 -10.80
CA ARG A 153 -4.84 -5.65 -11.96
C ARG A 153 -6.08 -6.52 -11.78
N MET A 154 -5.92 -7.75 -11.30
CA MET A 154 -7.03 -8.65 -10.99
C MET A 154 -7.97 -8.08 -9.91
N TRP A 155 -7.45 -7.26 -9.01
CA TRP A 155 -8.29 -6.53 -8.06
C TRP A 155 -9.29 -5.60 -8.77
N PHE A 156 -8.86 -4.84 -9.79
CA PHE A 156 -9.77 -3.99 -10.58
C PHE A 156 -10.78 -4.81 -11.39
N VAL A 157 -10.34 -5.92 -11.99
CA VAL A 157 -11.25 -6.87 -12.69
C VAL A 157 -12.32 -7.39 -11.74
N ALA A 158 -11.93 -7.79 -10.51
CA ALA A 158 -12.87 -8.26 -9.51
C ALA A 158 -13.86 -7.18 -9.04
N GLN A 159 -13.42 -5.92 -8.91
CA GLN A 159 -14.34 -4.82 -8.59
C GLN A 159 -15.38 -4.62 -9.69
N LEU A 160 -14.97 -4.58 -10.95
CA LEU A 160 -15.89 -4.44 -12.09
C LEU A 160 -16.82 -5.65 -12.24
N ALA A 161 -16.29 -6.86 -12.11
CA ALA A 161 -17.09 -8.09 -12.17
C ALA A 161 -18.16 -8.17 -11.07
N SER A 162 -17.97 -7.50 -9.95
CA SER A 162 -18.95 -7.47 -8.86
C SER A 162 -20.17 -6.59 -9.14
N VAL A 163 -20.09 -5.68 -10.13
CA VAL A 163 -21.17 -4.74 -10.52
C VAL A 163 -21.63 -4.89 -11.97
N ALA A 164 -20.92 -5.68 -12.77
CA ALA A 164 -21.24 -5.93 -14.17
C ALA A 164 -22.53 -6.74 -14.33
N SER A 165 -23.23 -6.52 -15.46
CA SER A 165 -24.31 -7.42 -15.85
C SER A 165 -23.80 -8.83 -16.07
N ARG A 166 -24.63 -9.82 -15.72
CA ARG A 166 -24.38 -11.24 -16.04
C ARG A 166 -24.27 -11.50 -17.54
N ARG A 167 -24.67 -10.54 -18.37
CA ARG A 167 -24.55 -10.57 -19.83
C ARG A 167 -23.17 -10.13 -20.32
N VAL A 168 -22.39 -9.43 -19.51
CA VAL A 168 -21.04 -8.98 -19.87
C VAL A 168 -20.05 -10.14 -19.62
N PRO A 169 -19.40 -10.68 -20.66
CA PRO A 169 -18.36 -11.68 -20.49
C PRO A 169 -17.19 -11.15 -19.67
N LEU A 170 -16.57 -12.01 -18.86
CA LEU A 170 -15.37 -11.64 -18.09
C LEU A 170 -14.24 -11.11 -19.00
N THR A 171 -14.11 -11.64 -20.22
CA THR A 171 -13.15 -11.17 -21.22
C THR A 171 -13.34 -9.71 -21.61
N ASP A 172 -14.59 -9.24 -21.63
CA ASP A 172 -14.90 -7.85 -21.97
C ASP A 172 -14.58 -6.93 -20.79
N ILE A 173 -14.82 -7.40 -19.56
CA ILE A 173 -14.40 -6.70 -18.33
C ILE A 173 -12.88 -6.59 -18.27
N GLU A 174 -12.17 -7.67 -18.53
CA GLU A 174 -10.71 -7.69 -18.63
C GLU A 174 -10.20 -6.75 -19.73
N GLY A 175 -10.88 -6.70 -20.88
CA GLY A 175 -10.58 -5.79 -21.97
C GLY A 175 -10.71 -4.31 -21.57
N VAL A 176 -11.79 -3.95 -20.85
CA VAL A 176 -11.98 -2.60 -20.32
C VAL A 176 -10.88 -2.23 -19.33
N VAL A 177 -10.48 -3.15 -18.44
CA VAL A 177 -9.36 -2.92 -17.52
C VAL A 177 -8.04 -2.76 -18.27
N ALA A 178 -7.74 -3.64 -19.22
CA ALA A 178 -6.49 -3.63 -19.97
C ALA A 178 -6.33 -2.37 -20.83
N TRP A 179 -7.44 -1.81 -21.33
CA TRP A 179 -7.43 -0.56 -22.09
C TRP A 179 -7.02 0.64 -21.24
N HIS A 180 -7.52 0.74 -20.00
CA HIS A 180 -7.24 1.87 -19.11
C HIS A 180 -6.02 1.68 -18.20
N LEU A 181 -5.64 0.43 -17.94
CA LEU A 181 -4.50 0.03 -17.12
C LEU A 181 -3.63 -0.97 -17.89
N PRO A 182 -3.01 -0.56 -19.01
CA PRO A 182 -2.19 -1.45 -19.81
C PRO A 182 -0.99 -1.96 -19.01
N PRO A 183 -0.54 -3.20 -19.25
CA PRO A 183 0.74 -3.64 -18.73
C PRO A 183 1.86 -2.71 -19.19
N ALA A 184 2.79 -2.40 -18.29
CA ALA A 184 4.03 -1.77 -18.66
C ALA A 184 4.68 -2.61 -19.77
N THR A 185 4.94 -2.00 -20.92
CA THR A 185 5.72 -2.62 -21.99
C THR A 185 7.14 -2.84 -21.48
N ASP A 186 7.70 -4.02 -21.69
CA ASP A 186 9.09 -4.40 -21.32
C ASP A 186 10.18 -3.51 -21.97
N ASP A 187 9.81 -2.51 -22.76
CA ASP A 187 10.72 -1.60 -23.44
C ASP A 187 11.04 -0.37 -22.59
N ALA A 188 11.86 -0.56 -21.55
CA ALA A 188 12.63 0.52 -20.94
C ALA A 188 13.95 0.03 -20.33
N HIS A 189 14.79 -0.59 -21.16
CA HIS A 189 16.24 -0.49 -21.00
C HIS A 189 16.77 0.62 -21.92
N PRO A 190 16.96 1.86 -21.44
CA PRO A 190 17.91 2.75 -22.06
C PRO A 190 19.32 2.37 -21.55
N ASN A 191 20.20 2.06 -22.51
CA ASN A 191 21.65 1.93 -22.31
C ASN A 191 22.24 3.19 -21.68
#